data_AF-A0A257GHW7-F1
#
_entry.id   AF-A0A257GHW7-F1
#
_cell.length_a   1.000
_cell.length_b   1.000
_cell.length_c   1.000
_cell.angle_alpha   90.00
_cell.angle_beta   90.00
_cell.angle_gamma   90.00
#
_symmetry.space_group_name_H-M   'P 1'
#
loop_
_entity.id
_entity.type
_entity.pdbx_description
1 polymer ?
#
loop_
_entity_poly.entity_id
_entity_poly.type
_entity_poly.pdbx_seq_one_letter_code
_entity_poly.pdbx_strand_id
1 'polypeptide(L)'
;MVREITHPTDNAARGVWWRLGAGRGIEAQRRVLGVPQFTPKEGHQMGTFYAAVEVFDPEGPANMPDAAEYGGEARFFVLTAEDLSEALATLANSIAVNGLRLDRVLHAGAVEAFDDEILPFEIDIDGMAETAQGSGEICVSESHPFEPDETDGVASGVYAVCIDAFDMEWADEDEGEYGGHYQLAVIKAETAADALQQLVEDFEAEGIVILSLEGLVDAKAFPFDAYEFQFEEDDAVGEVLEQGGMIVSNAYAYPPEAPRKLDS
;
A
#
# COMPACT_ATOMS: atom_id res chain seq x y z
N MET A 1 46.56 -15.80 -29.37
CA MET A 1 45.83 -17.00 -28.92
C MET A 1 44.45 -16.51 -28.50
N VAL A 2 43.44 -16.87 -29.29
CA VAL A 2 42.05 -16.44 -29.20
C VAL A 2 41.35 -17.20 -28.08
N ARG A 3 40.57 -16.51 -27.23
CA ARG A 3 39.45 -17.04 -26.44
C ARG A 3 38.46 -15.88 -26.24
N GLU A 4 37.54 -15.67 -27.18
CA GLU A 4 36.16 -16.20 -27.21
C GLU A 4 35.29 -15.59 -26.10
N ILE A 5 34.50 -14.60 -26.53
CA ILE A 5 33.39 -13.97 -25.81
C ILE A 5 32.19 -14.89 -25.98
N THR A 6 31.62 -15.37 -24.89
CA THR A 6 30.30 -16.01 -24.87
C THR A 6 29.40 -15.21 -23.93
N HIS A 7 28.45 -14.48 -24.52
CA HIS A 7 27.25 -14.02 -23.82
C HIS A 7 26.43 -15.24 -23.39
N PRO A 8 25.77 -15.16 -22.23
CA PRO A 8 24.43 -15.68 -22.07
C PRO A 8 23.47 -14.51 -21.89
N THR A 9 22.52 -14.43 -22.80
CA THR A 9 21.22 -13.79 -22.64
C THR A 9 20.49 -14.48 -21.48
N ASP A 10 20.18 -13.75 -20.42
CA ASP A 10 19.09 -14.06 -19.48
C ASP A 10 18.69 -12.75 -18.78
N ASN A 11 17.56 -12.18 -19.23
CA ASN A 11 16.82 -11.14 -18.52
C ASN A 11 16.13 -11.79 -17.31
N ALA A 12 16.91 -12.18 -16.30
CA ALA A 12 16.36 -12.61 -15.02
C ALA A 12 16.15 -11.37 -14.14
N ALA A 13 14.92 -11.23 -13.64
CA ALA A 13 14.42 -10.19 -12.74
C ALA A 13 15.49 -9.66 -11.77
N ARG A 14 15.81 -8.36 -11.89
CA ARG A 14 16.67 -7.65 -10.95
C ARG A 14 15.84 -7.08 -9.80
N GLY A 15 15.18 -7.96 -9.06
CA GLY A 15 14.57 -7.60 -7.79
C GLY A 15 15.66 -7.51 -6.71
N VAL A 16 15.63 -6.45 -5.89
CA VAL A 16 16.46 -6.37 -4.68
C VAL A 16 15.71 -7.06 -3.55
N TRP A 17 16.36 -8.01 -2.88
CA TRP A 17 15.76 -8.81 -1.80
C TRP A 17 15.70 -8.00 -0.52
N TRP A 18 14.49 -7.80 -0.01
CA TRP A 18 14.28 -7.15 1.27
C TRP A 18 13.95 -8.21 2.29
N ARG A 19 14.83 -8.36 3.30
CA ARG A 19 14.53 -9.25 4.42
C ARG A 19 13.24 -8.79 5.06
N LEU A 20 12.30 -9.71 5.26
CA LEU A 20 11.24 -9.56 6.25
C LEU A 20 11.93 -9.10 7.54
N GLY A 21 11.64 -7.87 7.96
CA GLY A 21 12.03 -7.40 9.28
C GLY A 21 11.49 -8.45 10.25
N ALA A 22 12.38 -9.23 10.86
CA ALA A 22 11.96 -10.25 11.81
C ALA A 22 11.08 -9.55 12.84
N GLY A 23 9.78 -9.81 12.78
CA GLY A 23 8.82 -9.31 13.75
C GLY A 23 9.42 -9.65 15.11
N ARG A 24 9.90 -8.63 15.83
CA ARG A 24 10.24 -8.83 17.23
C ARG A 24 8.91 -9.19 17.87
N GLY A 25 8.81 -10.47 18.20
CA GLY A 25 7.54 -11.10 18.43
C GLY A 25 6.66 -10.36 19.42
N ILE A 26 5.37 -10.45 19.16
CA ILE A 26 4.28 -10.30 20.13
C ILE A 26 4.31 -11.47 21.13
N GLU A 27 5.51 -11.92 21.53
CA GLU A 27 5.76 -13.06 22.41
C GLU A 27 6.36 -12.65 23.76
N ALA A 28 6.47 -11.35 24.03
CA ALA A 28 6.96 -10.82 25.31
C ALA A 28 5.89 -10.07 26.11
N GLN A 29 4.66 -10.59 26.20
CA GLN A 29 3.73 -10.25 27.30
C GLN A 29 2.66 -11.32 27.62
N ARG A 30 2.77 -12.54 27.09
CA ARG A 30 1.85 -13.68 27.37
C ARG A 30 2.09 -14.39 28.71
N ARG A 31 2.38 -13.65 29.77
CA ARG A 31 2.27 -14.16 31.14
C ARG A 31 1.53 -13.14 31.99
N VAL A 32 0.22 -13.32 32.07
CA VAL A 32 -0.62 -13.36 33.28
C VAL A 32 -2.07 -13.19 32.81
N LEU A 33 -2.94 -14.07 33.32
CA LEU A 33 -4.38 -14.24 33.05
C LEU A 33 -4.72 -15.23 31.93
N GLY A 34 -5.46 -16.29 32.29
CA GLY A 34 -5.83 -17.41 31.44
C GLY A 34 -6.83 -17.02 30.35
N VAL A 35 -6.31 -16.54 29.23
CA VAL A 35 -7.02 -16.32 27.97
C VAL A 35 -7.03 -17.64 27.18
N PRO A 36 -8.14 -18.02 26.51
CA PRO A 36 -8.22 -19.26 25.74
C PRO A 36 -7.10 -19.32 24.68
N GLN A 37 -6.53 -20.51 24.51
CA GLN A 37 -5.57 -20.78 23.45
C GLN A 37 -6.25 -20.53 22.10
N PHE A 38 -5.77 -19.54 21.36
CA PHE A 38 -6.14 -19.35 19.96
C PHE A 38 -5.48 -20.47 19.16
N THR A 39 -6.27 -21.47 18.80
CA THR A 39 -5.95 -22.37 17.69
C THR A 39 -6.14 -21.60 16.39
N PRO A 40 -5.19 -21.62 15.44
CA PRO A 40 -5.39 -21.04 14.11
C PRO A 40 -6.69 -21.59 13.53
N LYS A 41 -7.62 -20.71 13.14
CA LYS A 41 -8.80 -21.14 12.39
C LYS A 41 -8.32 -21.66 11.04
N GLU A 42 -8.77 -22.85 10.66
CA GLU A 42 -8.50 -23.43 9.34
C GLU A 42 -8.99 -22.48 8.23
N GLY A 43 -8.10 -22.07 7.31
CA GLY A 43 -8.48 -21.75 5.94
C GLY A 43 -8.53 -20.29 5.47
N HIS A 44 -7.72 -19.34 5.97
CA HIS A 44 -7.47 -18.12 5.19
C HIS A 44 -6.39 -18.42 4.14
N GLN A 45 -6.76 -18.26 2.88
CA GLN A 45 -5.87 -18.54 1.75
C GLN A 45 -4.97 -17.31 1.56
N MET A 46 -3.65 -17.51 1.62
CA MET A 46 -2.67 -16.46 1.34
C MET A 46 -2.94 -15.80 -0.03
N GLY A 47 -3.15 -14.49 -0.04
CA GLY A 47 -3.27 -13.66 -1.24
C GLY A 47 -1.90 -13.17 -1.73
N THR A 48 -1.88 -12.58 -2.93
CA THR A 48 -0.71 -11.85 -3.45
C THR A 48 -1.11 -10.42 -3.75
N PHE A 49 -0.40 -9.48 -3.12
CA PHE A 49 -0.73 -8.07 -3.13
C PHE A 49 0.44 -7.28 -3.71
N TYR A 50 0.12 -6.13 -4.30
CA TYR A 50 1.10 -5.17 -4.76
C TYR A 50 0.98 -3.85 -4.00
N ALA A 51 2.07 -3.10 -3.99
CA ALA A 51 2.07 -1.69 -3.63
C ALA A 51 3.07 -0.92 -4.50
N ALA A 52 2.57 0.09 -5.21
CA ALA A 52 3.35 1.12 -5.85
C ALA A 52 3.51 2.28 -4.87
N VAL A 53 4.74 2.62 -4.53
CA VAL A 53 5.03 3.63 -3.50
C VAL A 53 6.15 4.56 -3.93
N GLU A 54 6.15 5.75 -3.34
CA GLU A 54 7.29 6.66 -3.35
C GLU A 54 7.92 6.65 -1.95
N VAL A 55 9.24 6.44 -1.93
CA VAL A 55 10.03 6.38 -0.70
C VAL A 55 11.21 7.34 -0.78
N PHE A 56 11.63 7.87 0.36
CA PHE A 56 12.85 8.65 0.46
C PHE A 56 14.00 7.78 1.00
N ASP A 57 15.05 7.64 0.20
CA ASP A 57 16.32 7.05 0.61
C ASP A 57 17.32 8.14 1.04
N PRO A 58 17.78 8.17 2.30
CA PRO A 58 18.83 9.09 2.73
C PRO A 58 20.15 8.98 1.95
N GLU A 59 20.43 7.84 1.33
CA GLU A 59 21.59 7.61 0.47
C GLU A 59 21.31 7.95 -1.01
N GLY A 60 20.04 8.10 -1.39
CA GLY A 60 19.58 8.40 -2.75
C GLY A 60 20.22 9.63 -3.41
N PRO A 61 20.50 10.75 -2.71
CA PRO A 61 21.20 11.89 -3.30
C PRO A 61 22.57 11.56 -3.90
N ALA A 62 23.24 10.51 -3.43
CA ALA A 62 24.53 10.08 -4.00
C ALA A 62 24.38 9.39 -5.36
N ASN A 63 23.16 8.95 -5.70
CA ASN A 63 22.84 8.24 -6.93
C ASN A 63 22.23 9.15 -8.01
N MET A 64 21.98 10.43 -7.69
CA MET A 64 21.44 11.41 -8.64
C MET A 64 22.49 11.88 -9.65
N PRO A 65 22.09 12.19 -10.90
CA PRO A 65 22.95 12.90 -11.83
C PRO A 65 23.46 14.23 -11.28
N ASP A 66 24.64 14.67 -11.73
CA ASP A 66 25.19 15.98 -11.36
C ASP A 66 24.16 17.10 -11.66
N ALA A 67 23.86 17.90 -10.63
CA ALA A 67 22.92 19.03 -10.65
C ALA A 67 21.40 18.71 -10.61
N ALA A 68 21.01 17.45 -10.42
CA ALA A 68 19.61 17.10 -10.14
C ALA A 68 19.32 17.11 -8.63
N GLU A 69 18.12 17.57 -8.24
CA GLU A 69 17.64 17.48 -6.86
C GLU A 69 17.00 16.11 -6.61
N TYR A 70 17.20 15.53 -5.44
CA TYR A 70 16.64 14.23 -5.09
C TYR A 70 15.27 14.39 -4.41
N GLY A 71 14.21 13.93 -5.07
CA GLY A 71 12.85 13.92 -4.53
C GLY A 71 12.51 12.62 -3.79
N GLY A 72 13.11 11.51 -4.20
CA GLY A 72 12.82 10.19 -3.68
C GLY A 72 13.00 9.14 -4.78
N GLU A 73 12.45 7.95 -4.54
CA GLU A 73 12.46 6.83 -5.45
C GLU A 73 11.07 6.19 -5.54
N ALA A 74 10.58 6.01 -6.76
CA ALA A 74 9.42 5.18 -7.01
C ALA A 74 9.84 3.70 -7.00
N ARG A 75 9.06 2.88 -6.31
CA ARG A 75 9.31 1.44 -6.15
C ARG A 75 8.00 0.66 -6.18
N PHE A 76 8.07 -0.54 -6.75
CA PHE A 76 6.96 -1.48 -6.79
C PHE A 76 7.28 -2.69 -5.91
N PHE A 77 6.33 -3.06 -5.06
CA PHE A 77 6.45 -4.15 -4.12
C PHE A 77 5.39 -5.21 -4.43
N VAL A 78 5.76 -6.48 -4.34
CA VAL A 78 4.84 -7.61 -4.38
C VAL A 78 5.14 -8.52 -3.19
N LEU A 79 4.10 -8.87 -2.44
CA LEU A 79 4.21 -9.74 -1.26
C LEU A 79 2.96 -10.58 -1.07
N THR A 80 3.09 -11.62 -0.26
CA THR A 80 1.98 -12.49 0.14
C THR A 80 1.56 -12.19 1.57
N ALA A 81 0.26 -12.04 1.80
CA ALA A 81 -0.36 -11.81 3.11
C ALA A 81 -1.74 -12.49 3.16
N GLU A 82 -2.38 -12.56 4.33
CA GLU A 82 -3.76 -13.04 4.45
C GLU A 82 -4.74 -12.06 3.77
N ASP A 83 -4.51 -10.76 3.93
CA ASP A 83 -5.27 -9.67 3.30
C ASP A 83 -4.37 -8.46 2.99
N LEU A 84 -4.97 -7.43 2.38
CA LEU A 84 -4.22 -6.22 2.01
C LEU A 84 -3.78 -5.42 3.25
N SER A 85 -4.55 -5.44 4.33
CA SER A 85 -4.20 -4.74 5.58
C SER A 85 -2.90 -5.29 6.17
N GLU A 86 -2.76 -6.61 6.26
CA GLU A 86 -1.52 -7.27 6.70
C GLU A 86 -0.36 -6.98 5.72
N ALA A 87 -0.62 -6.99 4.41
CA ALA A 87 0.39 -6.65 3.41
C ALA A 87 0.91 -5.22 3.59
N LEU A 88 0.02 -4.24 3.80
CA LEU A 88 0.37 -2.83 3.99
C LEU A 88 1.16 -2.60 5.28
N ALA A 89 0.75 -3.23 6.39
CA ALA A 89 1.49 -3.17 7.64
C ALA A 89 2.91 -3.78 7.49
N THR A 90 3.01 -4.90 6.79
CA THR A 90 4.29 -5.57 6.50
C THR A 90 5.19 -4.71 5.62
N LEU A 91 4.62 -4.07 4.60
CA LEU A 91 5.31 -3.13 3.70
C LEU A 91 5.88 -1.95 4.48
N ALA A 92 5.06 -1.25 5.27
CA ALA A 92 5.49 -0.07 6.02
C ALA A 92 6.65 -0.39 6.97
N ASN A 93 6.57 -1.52 7.68
CA ASN A 93 7.65 -2.00 8.52
C ASN A 93 8.91 -2.36 7.71
N SER A 94 8.75 -2.98 6.54
CA SER A 94 9.87 -3.32 5.66
C SER A 94 10.61 -2.08 5.16
N ILE A 95 9.88 -1.04 4.72
CA ILE A 95 10.39 0.29 4.36
C ILE A 95 11.26 0.85 5.49
N ALA A 96 10.72 0.92 6.70
CA ALA A 96 11.41 1.46 7.86
C ALA A 96 12.67 0.65 8.25
N VAL A 97 12.59 -0.69 8.24
CA VAL A 97 13.71 -1.58 8.63
C VAL A 97 14.92 -1.44 7.70
N ASN A 98 14.69 -1.08 6.44
CA ASN A 98 15.75 -0.85 5.46
C ASN A 98 16.19 0.62 5.40
N GLY A 99 15.76 1.45 6.35
CA GLY A 99 16.22 2.83 6.50
C GLY A 99 15.58 3.82 5.53
N LEU A 100 14.51 3.43 4.84
CA LEU A 100 13.74 4.31 3.97
C LEU A 100 12.59 4.95 4.74
N ARG A 101 12.13 6.09 4.26
CA ARG A 101 10.90 6.75 4.71
C ARG A 101 9.82 6.57 3.64
N LEU A 102 8.63 6.13 4.03
CA LEU A 102 7.47 6.12 3.14
C LEU A 102 6.97 7.55 2.98
N ASP A 103 6.88 8.01 1.73
CA ASP A 103 6.36 9.35 1.41
C ASP A 103 4.95 9.26 0.85
N ARG A 104 4.69 8.30 -0.05
CA ARG A 104 3.36 8.10 -0.66
C ARG A 104 3.08 6.63 -0.95
N VAL A 105 1.81 6.25 -0.88
CA VAL A 105 1.30 5.05 -1.57
C VAL A 105 0.53 5.53 -2.79
N LEU A 106 1.04 5.22 -3.97
CA LEU A 106 0.38 5.57 -5.22
C LEU A 106 -0.84 4.67 -5.42
N HIS A 107 -0.61 3.35 -5.37
CA HIS A 107 -1.64 2.34 -5.46
C HIS A 107 -1.26 1.10 -4.64
N ALA A 108 -2.23 0.43 -4.06
CA ALA A 108 -2.07 -0.88 -3.44
C ALA A 108 -3.33 -1.71 -3.62
N GLY A 109 -3.19 -3.03 -3.83
CA GLY A 109 -4.33 -3.90 -4.10
C GLY A 109 -3.92 -5.35 -4.35
N ALA A 110 -4.90 -6.18 -4.72
CA ALA A 110 -4.65 -7.53 -5.20
C ALA A 110 -3.96 -7.48 -6.58
N VAL A 111 -2.94 -8.33 -6.79
CA VAL A 111 -2.19 -8.38 -8.06
C VAL A 111 -3.10 -8.67 -9.25
N GLU A 112 -4.14 -9.48 -9.08
CA GLU A 112 -5.10 -9.82 -10.14
C GLU A 112 -5.96 -8.64 -10.62
N ALA A 113 -6.05 -7.58 -9.82
CA ALA A 113 -6.79 -6.36 -10.13
C ALA A 113 -5.87 -5.21 -10.58
N PHE A 114 -4.57 -5.46 -10.72
CA PHE A 114 -3.61 -4.44 -11.13
C PHE A 114 -3.78 -4.05 -12.61
N ASP A 115 -3.66 -2.75 -12.87
CA ASP A 115 -3.61 -2.16 -14.21
C ASP A 115 -2.20 -1.59 -14.46
N ASP A 116 -1.47 -2.13 -15.44
CA ASP A 116 -0.08 -1.75 -15.73
C ASP A 116 0.06 -0.38 -16.38
N GLU A 117 -1.04 0.20 -16.88
CA GLU A 117 -1.06 1.56 -17.41
C GLU A 117 -0.83 2.63 -16.33
N ILE A 118 -0.95 2.28 -15.03
CA ILE A 118 -0.84 3.25 -13.93
C ILE A 118 0.62 3.60 -13.58
N LEU A 119 1.61 2.82 -14.02
CA LEU A 119 3.01 3.04 -13.67
C LEU A 119 3.79 3.80 -14.75
N PRO A 120 4.69 4.71 -14.35
CA PRO A 120 5.57 5.40 -15.28
C PRO A 120 6.78 4.55 -15.73
N PHE A 121 6.87 3.28 -15.31
CA PHE A 121 7.96 2.35 -15.62
C PHE A 121 7.43 0.91 -15.77
N GLU A 122 8.18 0.10 -16.53
CA GLU A 122 7.83 -1.31 -16.76
C GLU A 122 8.17 -2.18 -15.54
N ILE A 123 7.28 -3.13 -15.24
CA ILE A 123 7.46 -4.12 -14.17
C ILE A 123 7.06 -5.53 -14.65
N ASP A 124 7.81 -6.53 -14.19
CA ASP A 124 7.52 -7.94 -14.42
C ASP A 124 6.67 -8.49 -13.27
N ILE A 125 5.36 -8.22 -13.31
CA ILE A 125 4.44 -8.56 -12.20
C ILE A 125 4.34 -10.05 -12.02
N ASP A 126 4.20 -10.81 -13.11
CA ASP A 126 4.10 -12.26 -13.07
C ASP A 126 5.34 -12.85 -12.41
N GLY A 127 6.54 -12.43 -12.83
CA GLY A 127 7.80 -12.87 -12.24
C GLY A 127 7.97 -12.44 -10.77
N MET A 128 7.54 -11.22 -10.41
CA MET A 128 7.58 -10.73 -9.03
C MET A 128 6.59 -11.49 -8.13
N ALA A 129 5.39 -11.79 -8.61
CA ALA A 129 4.38 -12.57 -7.90
C ALA A 129 4.82 -14.02 -7.70
N GLU A 130 5.33 -14.68 -8.74
CA GLU A 130 5.92 -16.02 -8.63
C GLU A 130 7.06 -16.05 -7.62
N THR A 131 7.90 -15.01 -7.61
CA THR A 131 9.01 -14.88 -6.66
C THR A 131 8.52 -14.70 -5.23
N ALA A 132 7.56 -13.81 -4.99
CA ALA A 132 6.99 -13.56 -3.67
C ALA A 132 6.33 -14.85 -3.12
N GLN A 133 5.53 -15.54 -3.95
CA GLN A 133 4.89 -16.80 -3.57
C GLN A 133 5.89 -17.93 -3.31
N GLY A 134 6.93 -18.04 -4.13
CA GLY A 134 7.94 -19.10 -4.02
C GLY A 134 8.90 -18.91 -2.83
N SER A 135 9.17 -17.67 -2.46
CA SER A 135 10.12 -17.33 -1.38
C SER A 135 9.46 -17.03 -0.03
N GLY A 136 8.22 -16.54 -0.04
CA GLY A 136 7.58 -15.92 1.12
C GLY A 136 8.22 -14.59 1.53
N GLU A 137 9.12 -14.03 0.71
CA GLU A 137 9.74 -12.73 0.93
C GLU A 137 9.05 -11.65 0.08
N ILE A 138 9.32 -10.38 0.39
CA ILE A 138 8.82 -9.25 -0.39
C ILE A 138 9.71 -9.10 -1.63
N CYS A 139 9.10 -9.17 -2.82
CA CYS A 139 9.75 -8.86 -4.08
C CYS A 139 9.66 -7.35 -4.33
N VAL A 140 10.78 -6.70 -4.63
CA VAL A 140 10.84 -5.24 -4.85
C VAL A 140 11.48 -4.96 -6.20
N SER A 141 10.92 -4.03 -6.97
CA SER A 141 11.48 -3.57 -8.24
C SER A 141 12.84 -2.90 -8.05
N GLU A 142 13.51 -2.58 -9.17
CA GLU A 142 14.60 -1.60 -9.13
C GLU A 142 14.09 -0.24 -8.62
N SER A 143 14.98 0.55 -8.03
CA SER A 143 14.69 1.92 -7.62
C SER A 143 14.62 2.84 -8.84
N HIS A 144 13.61 3.69 -8.90
CA HIS A 144 13.48 4.73 -9.93
C HIS A 144 13.55 6.12 -9.27
N PRO A 145 14.75 6.71 -9.13
CA PRO A 145 14.91 8.05 -8.56
C PRO A 145 14.23 9.12 -9.41
N PHE A 146 13.66 10.13 -8.74
CA PHE A 146 13.01 11.27 -9.40
C PHE A 146 13.45 12.61 -8.79
N GLU A 147 13.28 13.67 -9.58
CA GLU A 147 13.39 15.06 -9.09
C GLU A 147 12.10 15.46 -8.36
N PRO A 148 12.20 16.23 -7.26
CA PRO A 148 11.03 16.62 -6.49
C PRO A 148 10.06 17.45 -7.35
N ASP A 149 8.77 17.27 -7.11
CA ASP A 149 7.71 18.12 -7.65
C ASP A 149 7.72 19.49 -6.94
N GLU A 150 7.20 20.54 -7.58
CA GLU A 150 7.02 21.87 -6.97
C GLU A 150 6.11 21.84 -5.73
N THR A 151 5.28 20.80 -5.60
CA THR A 151 4.40 20.54 -4.47
C THR A 151 5.07 19.77 -3.33
N ASP A 152 6.28 19.24 -3.55
CA ASP A 152 7.03 18.53 -2.52
C ASP A 152 7.55 19.54 -1.48
N GLY A 153 6.98 19.49 -0.28
CA GLY A 153 7.21 20.47 0.77
C GLY A 153 7.22 19.85 2.15
N VAL A 154 7.24 20.71 3.18
CA VAL A 154 7.11 20.25 4.56
C VAL A 154 5.72 19.64 4.74
N ALA A 155 5.70 18.38 5.20
CA ALA A 155 4.49 17.66 5.51
C ALA A 155 3.56 18.51 6.39
N SER A 156 2.30 18.58 6.00
CA SER A 156 1.23 19.30 6.69
C SER A 156 0.84 18.65 8.01
N GLY A 157 1.19 17.37 8.19
CA GLY A 157 0.72 16.54 9.31
C GLY A 157 -0.70 16.01 9.10
N VAL A 158 -1.23 16.12 7.88
CA VAL A 158 -2.52 15.59 7.45
C VAL A 158 -2.32 14.87 6.13
N TYR A 159 -2.89 13.67 6.03
CA TYR A 159 -2.82 12.82 4.86
C TYR A 159 -4.22 12.54 4.34
N ALA A 160 -4.34 12.34 3.04
CA ALA A 160 -5.58 11.94 2.38
C ALA A 160 -5.33 10.69 1.56
N VAL A 161 -6.32 9.81 1.46
CA VAL A 161 -6.25 8.55 0.71
C VAL A 161 -7.62 8.10 0.27
N CYS A 162 -7.73 7.71 -1.00
CA CYS A 162 -8.91 7.02 -1.50
C CYS A 162 -8.82 5.53 -1.17
N ILE A 163 -9.94 4.98 -0.70
CA ILE A 163 -10.03 3.62 -0.17
C ILE A 163 -11.20 2.94 -0.87
N ASP A 164 -10.92 1.76 -1.42
CA ASP A 164 -11.93 0.79 -1.74
C ASP A 164 -11.98 -0.27 -0.65
N ALA A 165 -13.14 -0.50 -0.07
CA ALA A 165 -13.30 -1.35 1.10
C ALA A 165 -14.60 -2.17 1.07
N PHE A 166 -14.62 -3.21 1.88
CA PHE A 166 -15.76 -4.09 2.07
C PHE A 166 -16.13 -4.15 3.55
N ASP A 167 -17.34 -3.71 3.89
CA ASP A 167 -17.93 -3.88 5.21
C ASP A 167 -19.02 -4.96 5.15
N MET A 168 -18.84 -6.03 5.90
CA MET A 168 -19.79 -7.14 5.94
C MET A 168 -21.15 -6.74 6.53
N GLU A 169 -21.21 -5.69 7.36
CA GLU A 169 -22.48 -5.19 7.90
C GLU A 169 -23.32 -4.50 6.83
N TRP A 170 -22.71 -4.06 5.72
CA TRP A 170 -23.38 -3.40 4.60
C TRP A 170 -23.83 -4.39 3.52
N ALA A 171 -23.36 -5.63 3.61
CA ALA A 171 -23.81 -6.72 2.76
C ALA A 171 -25.24 -7.12 3.18
N ASP A 172 -26.25 -6.36 2.74
CA ASP A 172 -27.65 -6.70 2.93
C ASP A 172 -28.00 -7.94 2.07
N GLU A 173 -28.39 -9.03 2.73
CA GLU A 173 -28.82 -10.27 2.07
C GLU A 173 -30.06 -10.06 1.16
N ASP A 174 -30.85 -9.01 1.40
CA ASP A 174 -32.10 -8.70 0.70
C ASP A 174 -31.97 -7.62 -0.40
N GLU A 175 -30.93 -6.78 -0.39
CA GLU A 175 -30.69 -5.67 -1.35
C GLU A 175 -29.51 -5.93 -2.31
N GLY A 176 -29.64 -6.97 -3.12
CA GLY A 176 -28.67 -7.25 -4.20
C GLY A 176 -27.30 -7.75 -3.70
N GLU A 177 -26.35 -7.90 -4.61
CA GLU A 177 -24.99 -8.29 -4.25
C GLU A 177 -24.17 -7.01 -3.98
N TYR A 178 -23.50 -6.93 -2.83
CA TYR A 178 -22.62 -5.84 -2.41
C TYR A 178 -21.17 -6.21 -2.73
N GLY A 179 -20.49 -5.39 -3.52
CA GLY A 179 -19.11 -5.61 -3.97
C GLY A 179 -18.08 -4.90 -3.10
N GLY A 180 -18.48 -3.77 -2.52
CA GLY A 180 -17.63 -2.88 -1.73
C GLY A 180 -18.14 -1.45 -1.80
N HIS A 181 -17.32 -0.53 -1.34
CA HIS A 181 -17.59 0.90 -1.36
C HIS A 181 -16.30 1.70 -1.49
N TYR A 182 -16.40 2.83 -2.19
CA TYR A 182 -15.30 3.77 -2.36
C TYR A 182 -15.49 4.99 -1.46
N GLN A 183 -14.45 5.38 -0.73
CA GLN A 183 -14.42 6.49 0.22
C GLN A 183 -13.09 7.24 0.19
N LEU A 184 -13.09 8.47 0.70
CA LEU A 184 -11.88 9.24 0.99
C LEU A 184 -11.70 9.35 2.50
N ALA A 185 -10.53 8.96 3.00
CA ALA A 185 -10.13 9.24 4.37
C ALA A 185 -9.19 10.45 4.44
N VAL A 186 -9.33 11.23 5.51
CA VAL A 186 -8.41 12.31 5.90
C VAL A 186 -7.91 12.03 7.31
N ILE A 187 -6.59 11.95 7.48
CA ILE A 187 -5.93 11.37 8.65
C ILE A 187 -4.89 12.34 9.20
N LYS A 188 -4.93 12.66 10.49
CA LYS A 188 -3.87 13.41 11.18
C LYS A 188 -2.75 12.46 11.59
N ALA A 189 -1.59 12.60 10.99
CA ALA A 189 -0.44 11.77 11.30
C ALA A 189 0.88 12.55 11.11
N GLU A 190 1.95 12.12 11.78
CA GLU A 190 3.26 12.77 11.63
C GLU A 190 3.93 12.39 10.30
N THR A 191 3.69 11.17 9.81
CA THR A 191 4.26 10.63 8.57
C THR A 191 3.23 9.83 7.78
N ALA A 192 3.51 9.57 6.49
CA ALA A 192 2.65 8.72 5.66
C ALA A 192 2.59 7.27 6.19
N ALA A 193 3.67 6.78 6.80
CA ALA A 193 3.68 5.47 7.45
C ALA A 193 2.73 5.43 8.66
N ASP A 194 2.73 6.49 9.48
CA ASP A 194 1.81 6.58 10.61
C ASP A 194 0.35 6.70 10.14
N ALA A 195 0.09 7.45 9.06
CA ALA A 195 -1.24 7.56 8.46
C ALA A 195 -1.73 6.20 7.93
N LEU A 196 -0.86 5.46 7.22
CA LEU A 196 -1.16 4.12 6.72
C LEU A 196 -1.44 3.14 7.86
N GLN A 197 -0.63 3.19 8.92
CA GLN A 197 -0.82 2.34 10.08
C GLN A 197 -2.15 2.65 10.78
N GLN A 198 -2.47 3.93 10.99
CA GLN A 198 -3.74 4.31 11.61
C GLN A 198 -4.93 3.86 10.77
N LEU A 199 -4.89 4.04 9.44
CA LEU A 199 -5.93 3.57 8.54
C LEU A 199 -6.19 2.06 8.71
N VAL A 200 -5.12 1.27 8.67
CA VAL A 200 -5.19 -0.20 8.81
C VAL A 200 -5.77 -0.58 10.18
N GLU A 201 -5.29 0.03 11.26
CA GLU A 201 -5.75 -0.27 12.63
C GLU A 201 -7.23 0.10 12.84
N ASP A 202 -7.66 1.27 12.33
CA ASP A 202 -9.04 1.73 12.47
C ASP A 202 -10.01 0.84 11.66
N PHE A 203 -9.65 0.46 10.43
CA PHE A 203 -10.49 -0.42 9.59
C PHE A 203 -10.54 -1.85 10.15
N GLU A 204 -9.41 -2.39 10.63
CA GLU A 204 -9.38 -3.72 11.27
C GLU A 204 -10.25 -3.74 12.55
N ALA A 205 -10.23 -2.66 13.34
CA ALA A 205 -11.03 -2.55 14.55
C ALA A 205 -12.54 -2.57 14.28
N GLU A 206 -12.97 -2.07 13.12
CA GLU A 206 -14.36 -2.10 12.67
C GLU A 206 -14.71 -3.36 11.84
N GLY A 207 -13.73 -4.23 11.57
CA GLY A 207 -13.94 -5.43 10.75
C GLY A 207 -14.14 -5.14 9.27
N ILE A 208 -13.69 -3.96 8.81
CA ILE A 208 -13.76 -3.52 7.42
C ILE A 208 -12.52 -4.04 6.69
N VAL A 209 -12.73 -4.68 5.54
CA VAL A 209 -11.66 -5.22 4.70
C VAL A 209 -11.25 -4.19 3.66
N ILE A 210 -9.97 -3.81 3.62
CA ILE A 210 -9.43 -2.93 2.57
C ILE A 210 -9.20 -3.76 1.30
N LEU A 211 -9.80 -3.34 0.19
CA LEU A 211 -9.67 -3.99 -1.12
C LEU A 211 -8.58 -3.33 -1.97
N SER A 212 -8.52 -2.00 -1.95
CA SER A 212 -7.44 -1.23 -2.59
C SER A 212 -7.24 0.14 -1.93
N LEU A 213 -6.04 0.69 -2.09
CA LEU A 213 -5.71 2.08 -1.73
C LEU A 213 -5.20 2.83 -2.95
N GLU A 214 -5.56 4.11 -3.03
CA GLU A 214 -5.09 5.02 -4.07
C GLU A 214 -4.71 6.37 -3.46
N GLY A 215 -3.50 6.83 -3.76
CA GLY A 215 -3.06 8.18 -3.49
C GLY A 215 -2.98 8.53 -2.01
N LEU A 216 -2.42 7.67 -1.15
CA LEU A 216 -2.04 8.09 0.21
C LEU A 216 -0.91 9.12 0.10
N VAL A 217 -1.25 10.39 0.37
CA VAL A 217 -0.35 11.53 0.21
C VAL A 217 -0.67 12.61 1.24
N ASP A 218 0.29 13.52 1.47
CA ASP A 218 0.01 14.76 2.18
C ASP A 218 -1.22 15.48 1.59
N ALA A 219 -2.15 15.86 2.45
CA ALA A 219 -3.41 16.48 2.05
C ALA A 219 -3.21 17.79 1.25
N LYS A 220 -2.07 18.49 1.41
CA LYS A 220 -1.77 19.68 0.58
C LYS A 220 -1.55 19.34 -0.90
N ALA A 221 -1.07 18.14 -1.19
CA ALA A 221 -0.81 17.66 -2.54
C ALA A 221 -1.96 16.78 -3.06
N PHE A 222 -2.96 16.46 -2.24
CA PHE A 222 -4.13 15.69 -2.66
C PHE A 222 -5.08 16.56 -3.49
N PRO A 223 -5.50 16.12 -4.69
CA PRO A 223 -6.36 16.92 -5.56
C PRO A 223 -7.84 16.74 -5.18
N PHE A 224 -8.27 17.30 -4.04
CA PHE A 224 -9.65 17.18 -3.55
C PHE A 224 -10.71 17.54 -4.62
N ASP A 225 -10.46 18.58 -5.40
CA ASP A 225 -11.38 19.05 -6.46
C ASP A 225 -11.54 18.07 -7.64
N ALA A 226 -10.68 17.06 -7.75
CA ALA A 226 -10.79 16.02 -8.77
C ALA A 226 -11.80 14.92 -8.41
N TYR A 227 -12.23 14.85 -7.15
CA TYR A 227 -13.13 13.84 -6.64
C TYR A 227 -14.46 14.46 -6.17
N GLU A 228 -15.54 13.70 -6.24
CA GLU A 228 -16.88 14.14 -5.83
C GLU A 228 -17.23 13.66 -4.40
N PHE A 229 -16.26 13.47 -3.52
CA PHE A 229 -16.52 13.06 -2.13
C PHE A 229 -17.15 14.18 -1.30
N GLN A 230 -18.05 13.79 -0.39
CA GLN A 230 -18.72 14.69 0.55
C GLN A 230 -18.42 14.26 1.98
N PHE A 231 -18.03 15.21 2.81
CA PHE A 231 -17.87 15.02 4.25
C PHE A 231 -19.08 15.60 4.98
N GLU A 232 -19.31 15.18 6.22
CA GLU A 232 -20.33 15.81 7.07
C GLU A 232 -20.00 17.29 7.32
N GLU A 233 -18.71 17.61 7.43
CA GLU A 233 -18.19 18.96 7.61
C GLU A 233 -17.61 19.53 6.31
N ASP A 234 -17.78 20.83 6.09
CA ASP A 234 -17.34 21.52 4.87
C ASP A 234 -15.79 21.61 4.75
N ASP A 235 -15.05 21.46 5.87
CA ASP A 235 -13.58 21.50 5.94
C ASP A 235 -13.02 20.29 6.68
N ALA A 236 -12.90 19.17 5.96
CA ALA A 236 -12.35 17.92 6.48
C ALA A 236 -10.93 18.06 7.07
N VAL A 237 -10.07 18.86 6.42
CA VAL A 237 -8.68 19.06 6.87
C VAL A 237 -8.64 19.88 8.15
N GLY A 238 -9.41 20.96 8.22
CA GLY A 238 -9.55 21.78 9.43
C GLY A 238 -10.06 20.96 10.63
N GLU A 239 -11.09 20.14 10.41
CA GLU A 239 -11.69 19.31 11.44
C GLU A 239 -10.70 18.29 12.01
N VAL A 240 -10.00 17.56 11.13
CA VAL A 240 -8.98 16.57 11.54
C VAL A 240 -7.82 17.25 12.27
N LEU A 241 -7.44 18.48 11.90
CA LEU A 241 -6.42 19.23 12.64
C LEU A 241 -6.88 19.58 14.06
N GLU A 242 -8.15 19.92 14.26
CA GLU A 242 -8.72 20.28 15.56
C GLU A 242 -8.96 19.05 16.46
N GLN A 243 -9.58 18.01 15.94
CA GLN A 243 -10.00 16.84 16.72
C GLN A 243 -8.93 15.76 16.81
N GLY A 244 -8.09 15.65 15.78
CA GLY A 244 -7.19 14.52 15.57
C GLY A 244 -7.90 13.27 15.06
N GLY A 245 -7.13 12.22 14.80
CA GLY A 245 -7.67 10.96 14.30
C GLY A 245 -7.89 10.96 12.79
N MET A 246 -8.91 10.23 12.36
CA MET A 246 -9.31 10.03 10.97
C MET A 246 -10.80 10.39 10.81
N ILE A 247 -11.15 10.99 9.67
CA ILE A 247 -12.53 11.10 9.21
C ILE A 247 -12.64 10.50 7.80
N VAL A 248 -13.82 9.96 7.49
CA VAL A 248 -14.13 9.37 6.18
C VAL A 248 -15.27 10.13 5.51
N SER A 249 -15.25 10.20 4.19
CA SER A 249 -16.33 10.78 3.39
C SER A 249 -17.57 9.86 3.37
N ASN A 250 -18.63 10.34 2.71
CA ASN A 250 -19.71 9.46 2.26
C ASN A 250 -19.15 8.29 1.44
N ALA A 251 -19.80 7.13 1.58
CA ALA A 251 -19.45 5.92 0.85
C ALA A 251 -20.23 5.80 -0.46
N TYR A 252 -19.51 5.51 -1.54
CA TYR A 252 -20.08 5.13 -2.81
C TYR A 252 -20.10 3.60 -2.94
N ALA A 253 -21.20 2.98 -2.51
CA ALA A 253 -21.38 1.53 -2.61
C ALA A 253 -21.62 1.08 -4.07
N TYR A 254 -21.08 -0.08 -4.43
CA TYR A 254 -21.21 -0.65 -5.76
C TYR A 254 -21.45 -2.18 -5.71
N PRO A 255 -22.10 -2.77 -6.73
CA PRO A 255 -22.29 -4.21 -6.81
C PRO A 255 -21.01 -4.93 -7.28
N PRO A 256 -20.83 -6.23 -7.02
CA PRO A 256 -19.67 -6.98 -7.50
C PRO A 256 -19.49 -6.85 -9.01
N GLU A 257 -18.24 -6.80 -9.46
CA GLU A 257 -17.97 -6.88 -10.88
C GLU A 257 -18.52 -8.19 -11.46
N ALA A 258 -19.24 -8.08 -12.57
CA ALA A 258 -19.71 -9.27 -13.27
C ALA A 258 -18.49 -10.08 -13.73
N PRO A 259 -18.44 -11.41 -13.49
CA PRO A 259 -17.30 -12.21 -13.90
C PRO A 259 -17.05 -12.01 -15.39
N ARG A 260 -15.83 -11.58 -15.75
CA ARG A 260 -15.42 -11.44 -17.15
C ARG A 260 -15.71 -12.78 -17.83
N LYS A 261 -16.68 -12.79 -18.75
CA LYS A 261 -16.89 -13.95 -19.61
C LYS A 261 -15.63 -14.09 -20.44
N LEU A 262 -14.76 -15.01 -20.05
CA LEU A 262 -13.69 -15.47 -20.91
C LEU A 262 -14.35 -15.95 -22.20
N ASP A 263 -14.10 -15.26 -23.31
CA ASP A 263 -14.55 -15.71 -24.62
C ASP A 263 -13.99 -17.12 -24.84
N SER A 264 -14.91 -18.09 -24.85
CA SER A 264 -14.65 -19.52 -25.02
C SER A 264 -14.23 -19.89 -26.44
#